data_AF-A0A505HWI6-F1
#
_entry.id   AF-A0A505HWI6-F1
#
_cell.length_a   1.000
_cell.length_b   1.000
_cell.length_c   1.000
_cell.angle_alpha   90.00
_cell.angle_beta   90.00
_cell.angle_gamma   90.00
#
_symmetry.space_group_name_H-M   'P 1'
#
loop_
_entity.id
_entity.type
_entity.pdbx_description
1 polymer ?
#
loop_
_entity_poly.entity_id
_entity_poly.type
_entity_poly.pdbx_seq_one_letter_code
_entity_poly.pdbx_strand_id
1 'polypeptide(L)'
;MVVPDLETYWSGTDETLETLNPFQSDGYASYTGYNIACVERYIHAISIHPSLSAHRDLIPRLEQFISVLESDDNLNNVPYVLAHKDLHFANIMCDPSSPECPITAVLDWEFASVVPAPRWNPVRAFLWNYRYGAEDKAERDRLERVFEE
;
A
#
# COMPACT_ATOMS: atom_id res chain seq x y z
N MET A 1 4.18 -8.69 6.26
CA MET A 1 4.28 -10.09 6.73
C MET A 1 3.50 -10.21 8.03
N VAL A 2 2.72 -11.27 8.19
CA VAL A 2 1.91 -11.52 9.41
C VAL A 2 2.48 -12.70 10.21
N VAL A 3 2.02 -12.89 11.46
CA VAL A 3 2.52 -13.97 12.35
C VAL A 3 2.53 -15.35 11.68
N PRO A 4 1.45 -15.79 10.98
CA PRO A 4 1.47 -17.08 10.29
C PRO A 4 2.57 -17.21 9.23
N ASP A 5 2.91 -16.13 8.52
CA ASP A 5 3.97 -16.14 7.50
C ASP A 5 5.35 -16.29 8.14
N LEU A 6 5.58 -15.62 9.28
CA LEU A 6 6.84 -15.70 10.03
C LEU A 6 7.09 -17.15 10.48
N GLU A 7 6.09 -17.77 11.10
CA GLU A 7 6.19 -19.15 11.57
C GLU A 7 6.41 -20.15 10.42
N THR A 8 5.76 -19.91 9.28
CA THR A 8 5.82 -20.82 8.12
C THR A 8 7.14 -20.70 7.36
N TYR A 9 7.57 -19.48 7.05
CA TYR A 9 8.66 -19.25 6.11
C TYR A 9 9.98 -18.93 6.80
N TRP A 10 9.97 -18.37 8.01
CA TRP A 10 11.16 -17.87 8.70
C TRP A 10 11.50 -18.69 9.95
N SER A 11 10.94 -19.90 10.07
CA SER A 11 11.21 -20.80 11.18
C SER A 11 12.71 -21.11 11.29
N GLY A 12 13.23 -21.05 12.52
CA GLY A 12 14.66 -21.28 12.81
C GLY A 12 15.57 -20.08 12.54
N THR A 13 15.00 -18.90 12.27
CA THR A 13 15.73 -17.61 12.29
C THR A 13 15.37 -16.81 13.55
N ASP A 14 16.18 -15.81 13.90
CA ASP A 14 15.89 -14.86 14.98
C ASP A 14 15.04 -13.67 14.49
N GLU A 15 14.43 -13.79 13.30
CA GLU A 15 13.61 -12.74 12.72
C GLU A 15 12.26 -12.59 13.44
N THR A 16 11.76 -11.36 13.45
CA THR A 16 10.51 -10.94 14.06
C THR A 16 9.67 -10.18 13.04
N LEU A 17 8.43 -9.84 13.39
CA LEU A 17 7.63 -8.96 12.53
C LEU A 17 8.29 -7.59 12.40
N GLU A 18 8.93 -7.10 13.45
CA GLU A 18 9.57 -5.79 13.48
C GLU A 18 10.85 -5.74 12.64
N THR A 19 11.59 -6.84 12.54
CA THR A 19 12.81 -6.90 11.72
C THR A 19 12.51 -7.05 10.24
N LEU A 20 11.43 -7.79 9.91
CA LEU A 20 11.04 -8.10 8.52
C LEU A 20 10.05 -7.12 7.89
N ASN A 21 9.38 -6.29 8.69
CA ASN A 21 8.53 -5.20 8.22
C ASN A 21 9.22 -3.85 8.45
N PRO A 22 8.89 -2.79 7.70
CA PRO A 22 9.44 -1.45 7.89
C PRO A 22 8.85 -0.79 9.16
N PHE A 23 9.05 -1.40 10.33
CA PHE A 23 8.53 -0.91 11.59
C PHE A 23 9.41 0.19 12.17
N GLN A 24 8.82 1.36 12.40
CA GLN A 24 9.45 2.50 13.07
C GLN A 24 8.41 3.15 13.98
N SER A 25 8.65 3.13 15.30
CA SER A 25 7.67 3.55 16.31
C SER A 25 7.27 5.03 16.17
N ASP A 26 8.21 5.88 15.76
CA ASP A 26 7.99 7.32 15.58
C ASP A 26 7.45 7.66 14.18
N GLY A 27 7.21 6.63 13.35
CA GLY A 27 6.86 6.79 11.95
C GLY A 27 8.02 7.29 11.09
N TYR A 28 7.72 7.54 9.82
CA TYR A 28 8.69 8.01 8.83
C TYR A 28 8.49 9.50 8.57
N ALA A 29 9.59 10.23 8.40
CA ALA A 29 9.56 11.67 8.09
C ALA A 29 8.94 11.97 6.70
N SER A 30 8.95 10.99 5.79
CA SER A 30 8.41 11.14 4.45
C SER A 30 7.96 9.81 3.86
N TYR A 31 7.12 9.87 2.82
CA TYR A 31 6.71 8.67 2.10
C TYR A 31 7.90 8.00 1.39
N THR A 32 8.87 8.77 0.89
CA THR A 32 10.10 8.22 0.32
C THR A 32 10.91 7.46 1.37
N GLY A 33 11.05 8.00 2.59
CA GLY A 33 11.72 7.32 3.70
C GLY A 33 11.06 5.99 4.06
N TYR A 34 9.73 5.95 4.09
CA TYR A 34 8.98 4.71 4.28
C TYR A 34 9.26 3.67 3.16
N ASN A 35 9.27 4.10 1.90
CA ASN A 35 9.55 3.20 0.77
C ASN A 35 10.99 2.69 0.76
N ILE A 36 11.96 3.52 1.14
CA ILE A 36 13.36 3.09 1.31
C ILE A 36 13.42 1.99 2.36
N ALA A 37 12.83 2.20 3.54
CA ALA A 37 12.80 1.18 4.59
C ALA A 37 12.13 -0.12 4.14
N CYS A 38 11.08 -0.07 3.32
CA CYS A 38 10.50 -1.27 2.69
C CYS A 38 11.52 -2.01 1.83
N VAL A 39 12.25 -1.30 0.96
CA VAL A 39 13.26 -1.90 0.08
C VAL A 39 14.42 -2.48 0.88
N GLU A 40 14.85 -1.81 1.94
CA GLU A 40 15.87 -2.33 2.87
C GLU A 40 15.42 -3.65 3.51
N ARG A 41 14.14 -3.80 3.88
CA ARG A 41 13.61 -5.07 4.38
C ARG A 41 13.70 -6.19 3.32
N TYR A 42 13.45 -5.87 2.05
CA TYR A 42 13.63 -6.85 0.97
C TYR A 42 15.10 -7.21 0.77
N ILE A 43 16.01 -6.24 0.81
CA ILE A 43 17.46 -6.49 0.74
C ILE A 43 17.89 -7.42 1.90
N HIS A 44 17.48 -7.09 3.13
CA HIS A 44 17.73 -7.91 4.31
C HIS A 44 17.23 -9.34 4.09
N ALA A 45 15.96 -9.50 3.71
CA ALA A 45 15.36 -10.79 3.47
C ALA A 45 16.09 -11.62 2.40
N ILE A 46 16.44 -11.01 1.25
CA ILE A 46 17.19 -11.67 0.17
C ILE A 46 18.59 -12.07 0.62
N SER A 47 19.22 -11.26 1.48
CA SER A 47 20.58 -11.53 1.95
C SER A 47 20.63 -12.78 2.85
N ILE A 48 19.66 -12.93 3.76
CA ILE A 48 19.70 -13.96 4.79
C ILE A 48 18.88 -15.21 4.45
N HIS A 49 17.77 -15.08 3.71
CA HIS A 49 16.83 -16.17 3.58
C HIS A 49 17.25 -17.17 2.48
N PRO A 50 17.42 -18.47 2.78
CA PRO A 50 17.94 -19.44 1.80
C PRO A 50 17.11 -19.55 0.52
N SER A 51 15.78 -19.48 0.62
CA SER A 51 14.90 -19.58 -0.55
C SER A 51 15.01 -18.38 -1.50
N LEU A 52 15.54 -17.26 -1.03
CA LEU A 52 15.73 -16.03 -1.80
C LEU A 52 17.15 -15.88 -2.36
N SER A 53 18.02 -16.86 -2.11
CA SER A 53 19.43 -16.81 -2.52
C SER A 53 19.63 -16.59 -4.02
N ALA A 54 18.69 -17.06 -4.85
CA ALA A 54 18.69 -16.85 -6.30
C ALA A 54 18.51 -15.39 -6.74
N HIS A 55 18.13 -14.49 -5.83
CA HIS A 55 17.88 -13.08 -6.09
C HIS A 55 18.94 -12.15 -5.51
N ARG A 56 20.02 -12.68 -4.93
CA ARG A 56 21.09 -11.88 -4.31
C ARG A 56 21.81 -10.98 -5.31
N ASP A 57 21.81 -11.35 -6.59
CA ASP A 57 22.31 -10.52 -7.68
C ASP A 57 21.49 -9.22 -7.89
N LEU A 58 20.25 -9.17 -7.39
CA LEU A 58 19.42 -7.96 -7.44
C LEU A 58 19.79 -6.94 -6.36
N ILE A 59 20.48 -7.34 -5.28
CA ILE A 59 20.80 -6.45 -4.15
C ILE A 59 21.49 -5.15 -4.62
N PRO A 60 22.56 -5.17 -5.44
CA PRO A 60 23.21 -3.94 -5.89
C PRO A 60 22.28 -3.01 -6.67
N ARG A 61 21.29 -3.56 -7.40
CA ARG A 61 20.30 -2.76 -8.14
C ARG A 61 19.27 -2.14 -7.18
N LEU A 62 18.89 -2.84 -6.12
CA LEU A 62 18.00 -2.30 -5.08
C LEU A 62 18.69 -1.19 -4.28
N GLU A 63 19.97 -1.36 -3.94
CA GLU A 63 20.77 -0.32 -3.28
C GLU A 63 20.94 0.92 -4.16
N GLN A 64 21.19 0.71 -5.47
CA GLN A 64 21.22 1.83 -6.43
C GLN A 64 19.86 2.53 -6.54
N PHE A 65 18.76 1.77 -6.51
CA PHE A 65 17.42 2.34 -6.51
C PHE A 65 17.17 3.20 -5.26
N ILE A 66 17.56 2.73 -4.08
CA ILE A 66 17.53 3.54 -2.83
C ILE A 66 18.31 4.84 -3.02
N SER A 67 19.54 4.76 -3.56
CA SER A 67 20.38 5.95 -3.78
C SER A 67 19.71 6.99 -4.69
N VAL A 68 18.98 6.53 -5.72
CA VAL A 68 18.22 7.42 -6.60
C VAL A 68 17.06 8.09 -5.84
N LEU A 69 16.32 7.33 -5.02
CA LEU A 69 15.22 7.86 -4.22
C LEU A 69 15.70 8.90 -3.19
N GLU A 70 16.84 8.66 -2.55
CA GLU A 70 17.44 9.59 -1.59
C GLU A 70 17.91 10.90 -2.24
N SER A 71 18.23 10.87 -3.53
CA SER A 71 18.78 12.03 -4.25
C SER A 71 17.72 13.02 -4.76
N ASP A 72 16.44 12.66 -4.74
CA ASP A 72 15.36 13.48 -5.31
C ASP A 72 14.38 13.98 -4.24
N ASP A 73 14.66 15.17 -3.72
CA ASP A 73 13.80 15.85 -2.75
C ASP A 73 12.39 16.16 -3.29
N ASN A 74 12.22 16.24 -4.62
CA ASN A 74 10.91 16.53 -5.22
C ASN A 74 9.91 15.40 -5.01
N LEU A 75 10.37 14.17 -4.75
CA LEU A 75 9.50 13.04 -4.44
C LEU A 75 8.62 13.28 -3.21
N ASN A 76 9.06 14.15 -2.31
CA ASN A 76 8.33 14.51 -1.08
C ASN A 76 7.58 15.85 -1.20
N ASN A 77 7.74 16.57 -2.31
CA ASN A 77 7.07 17.85 -2.53
C ASN A 77 5.63 17.65 -3.06
N VAL A 78 4.79 17.04 -2.22
CA VAL A 78 3.41 16.67 -2.58
C VAL A 78 2.56 16.60 -1.31
N PRO A 79 1.26 16.96 -1.36
CA PRO A 79 0.37 16.76 -0.23
C PRO A 79 0.26 15.28 0.14
N TYR A 80 0.25 14.99 1.44
CA TYR A 80 -0.04 13.66 1.95
C TYR A 80 -1.48 13.55 2.43
N VAL A 81 -2.11 12.43 2.12
CA VAL A 81 -3.50 12.13 2.48
C VAL A 81 -3.59 10.76 3.14
N LEU A 82 -4.49 10.61 4.11
CA LEU A 82 -4.89 9.30 4.57
C LEU A 82 -5.81 8.68 3.51
N ALA A 83 -5.31 7.65 2.83
CA ALA A 83 -6.05 6.95 1.80
C ALA A 83 -6.51 5.58 2.31
N HIS A 84 -7.77 5.23 2.05
CA HIS A 84 -8.32 3.90 2.33
C HIS A 84 -7.63 2.81 1.50
N LYS A 85 -7.22 3.16 0.27
CA LYS A 85 -6.61 2.29 -0.77
C LYS A 85 -7.47 1.13 -1.28
N ASP A 86 -8.62 0.89 -0.67
CA ASP A 86 -9.62 -0.07 -1.13
C ASP A 86 -11.07 0.48 -1.01
N LEU A 87 -11.30 1.70 -1.49
CA LEU A 87 -12.56 2.41 -1.25
C LEU A 87 -13.63 2.06 -2.31
N HIS A 88 -14.34 0.95 -2.12
CA HIS A 88 -15.41 0.53 -3.03
C HIS A 88 -16.75 0.35 -2.30
N PHE A 89 -17.85 0.17 -3.04
CA PHE A 89 -19.19 0.13 -2.44
C PHE A 89 -19.39 -0.97 -1.40
N ALA A 90 -18.68 -2.10 -1.50
CA ALA A 90 -18.76 -3.15 -0.47
C ALA A 90 -18.15 -2.74 0.89
N ASN A 91 -17.35 -1.66 0.92
CA ASN A 91 -16.75 -1.11 2.15
C ASN A 91 -17.54 0.12 2.66
N ILE A 92 -18.71 0.42 2.07
CA ILE A 92 -19.58 1.53 2.47
C ILE A 92 -20.85 0.97 3.11
N MET A 93 -21.12 1.38 4.34
CA MET A 93 -22.37 1.08 5.04
C MET A 93 -23.35 2.22 4.84
N CYS A 94 -24.62 1.89 4.55
CA CYS A 94 -25.72 2.84 4.48
C CYS A 94 -26.88 2.40 5.36
N ASP A 95 -27.71 3.36 5.82
CA ASP A 95 -28.96 3.06 6.53
C ASP A 95 -30.15 3.02 5.55
N PRO A 96 -30.66 1.82 5.19
CA PRO A 96 -31.76 1.69 4.24
C PRO A 96 -33.12 2.05 4.84
N SER A 97 -33.22 2.26 6.15
CA SER A 97 -34.48 2.65 6.81
C SER A 97 -34.84 4.12 6.57
N SER A 98 -33.84 4.94 6.23
CA SER A 98 -34.03 6.33 5.79
C SER A 98 -34.25 6.39 4.27
N PRO A 99 -35.23 7.18 3.78
CA PRO A 99 -35.40 7.43 2.35
C PRO A 99 -34.17 8.02 1.65
N GLU A 100 -33.30 8.71 2.40
CA GLU A 100 -32.07 9.32 1.90
C GLU A 100 -30.90 8.33 1.81
N CYS A 101 -31.05 7.12 2.38
CA CYS A 101 -30.03 6.07 2.44
C CYS A 101 -28.63 6.61 2.80
N PRO A 102 -28.48 7.35 3.92
CA PRO A 102 -27.22 8.02 4.24
C PRO A 102 -26.10 7.01 4.52
N ILE A 103 -24.88 7.38 4.15
CA ILE A 103 -23.67 6.63 4.52
C ILE A 103 -23.47 6.74 6.04
N THR A 104 -23.34 5.60 6.71
CA THR A 104 -23.17 5.51 8.17
C THR A 104 -21.76 5.10 8.59
N ALA A 105 -21.02 4.37 7.75
CA ALA A 105 -19.65 3.98 8.03
C ALA A 105 -18.86 3.64 6.76
N VAL A 106 -17.53 3.67 6.89
CA VAL A 106 -16.55 3.13 5.93
C VAL A 106 -15.79 2.02 6.65
N LEU A 107 -15.80 0.81 6.10
CA LEU A 107 -15.22 -0.42 6.68
C LEU A 107 -13.87 -0.74 6.06
N ASP A 108 -13.15 -1.71 6.63
CA ASP A 108 -11.97 -2.37 6.02
C ASP A 108 -10.77 -1.45 5.73
N TRP A 109 -10.38 -0.69 6.75
CA TRP A 109 -9.21 0.20 6.76
C TRP A 109 -7.85 -0.54 6.82
N GLU A 110 -7.80 -1.85 6.67
CA GLU A 110 -6.57 -2.64 6.86
C GLU A 110 -5.46 -2.31 5.85
N PHE A 111 -5.83 -1.81 4.67
CA PHE A 111 -4.89 -1.35 3.64
C PHE A 111 -4.60 0.14 3.71
N ALA A 112 -5.27 0.87 4.61
CA ALA A 112 -5.17 2.30 4.69
C ALA A 112 -3.76 2.76 5.02
N SER A 113 -3.36 3.89 4.44
CA SER A 113 -2.02 4.42 4.63
C SER A 113 -1.99 5.91 4.31
N VAL A 114 -1.03 6.61 4.91
CA VAL A 114 -0.69 7.97 4.50
C VAL A 114 0.14 7.88 3.22
N VAL A 115 -0.35 8.49 2.14
CA VAL A 115 0.27 8.41 0.81
C VAL A 115 0.35 9.80 0.16
N PRO A 116 1.28 10.01 -0.79
CA PRO A 116 1.23 11.12 -1.73
C PRO A 116 -0.14 11.20 -2.38
N ALA A 117 -0.70 12.41 -2.50
CA ALA A 117 -2.01 12.61 -3.10
C ALA A 117 -2.17 11.87 -4.44
N PRO A 118 -1.22 11.87 -5.40
CA PRO A 118 -1.37 11.10 -6.65
C PRO A 118 -1.48 9.57 -6.49
N ARG A 119 -1.16 9.03 -5.32
CA ARG A 119 -1.18 7.59 -5.00
C ARG A 119 -2.39 7.16 -4.18
N TRP A 120 -3.37 8.05 -3.96
CA TRP A 120 -4.53 7.78 -3.09
C TRP A 120 -5.42 6.62 -3.56
N ASN A 121 -5.50 6.35 -4.86
CA ASN A 121 -6.34 5.30 -5.46
C ASN A 121 -5.53 4.46 -6.48
N PRO A 122 -4.54 3.68 -6.02
CA PRO A 122 -3.57 3.05 -6.92
C PRO A 122 -4.17 1.92 -7.77
N VAL A 123 -5.17 1.22 -7.24
CA VAL A 123 -5.86 0.10 -7.91
C VAL A 123 -7.16 0.52 -8.60
N ARG A 124 -7.49 1.82 -8.60
CA ARG A 124 -8.73 2.33 -9.18
C ARG A 124 -9.98 1.61 -8.63
N ALA A 125 -9.93 1.28 -7.33
CA ALA A 125 -11.04 0.64 -6.61
C ALA A 125 -12.13 1.64 -6.25
N PHE A 126 -11.83 2.95 -6.30
CA PHE A 126 -12.78 4.00 -5.99
C PHE A 126 -14.10 3.84 -6.73
N LEU A 127 -15.18 3.61 -5.97
CA LEU A 127 -16.54 3.41 -6.47
C LEU A 127 -16.72 2.20 -7.41
N TRP A 128 -15.82 1.21 -7.34
CA TRP A 128 -16.04 -0.06 -8.01
C TRP A 128 -17.29 -0.74 -7.43
N ASN A 129 -18.17 -1.21 -8.32
CA ASN A 129 -19.46 -1.80 -7.99
C ASN A 129 -19.44 -3.32 -7.85
N TYR A 130 -18.25 -3.92 -7.74
CA TYR A 130 -18.01 -5.37 -7.62
C TYR A 130 -18.46 -6.19 -8.85
N ARG A 131 -18.80 -5.54 -9.96
CA ARG A 131 -19.16 -6.19 -11.22
C ARG A 131 -18.08 -5.98 -12.27
N TYR A 132 -18.05 -6.85 -13.27
CA TYR A 132 -16.97 -6.94 -14.26
C TYR A 132 -17.45 -6.73 -15.70
N GLY A 133 -18.73 -6.39 -15.90
CA GLY A 133 -19.30 -6.14 -17.22
C GLY A 133 -18.68 -4.92 -17.89
N ALA A 134 -18.84 -4.84 -19.21
CA ALA A 134 -18.35 -3.70 -19.99
C ALA A 134 -18.99 -2.37 -19.52
N GLU A 135 -20.28 -2.41 -19.16
CA GLU A 135 -21.02 -1.26 -18.63
C GLU A 135 -20.50 -0.83 -17.26
N ASP A 136 -20.15 -1.78 -16.38
CA ASP A 136 -19.62 -1.49 -15.04
C ASP A 136 -18.25 -0.79 -15.11
N LYS A 137 -17.39 -1.24 -16.04
CA LYS A 137 -16.10 -0.58 -16.32
C LYS A 137 -16.30 0.82 -16.88
N ALA A 138 -17.23 0.98 -17.83
CA ALA A 138 -17.52 2.28 -18.42
C ALA A 138 -18.05 3.29 -17.38
N GLU A 139 -18.87 2.83 -16.44
CA GLU A 139 -19.38 3.67 -15.35
C GLU A 139 -18.29 4.05 -14.35
N ARG A 140 -17.45 3.10 -13.94
CA ARG A 140 -16.26 3.39 -13.12
C ARG A 140 -15.39 4.45 -13.79
N ASP A 141 -15.03 4.25 -15.06
CA ASP A 141 -14.17 5.20 -15.80
C ASP A 141 -14.86 6.57 -15.99
N ARG A 142 -16.19 6.62 -16.11
CA ARG A 142 -16.97 7.87 -16.10
C ARG A 142 -16.86 8.60 -14.76
N LEU A 143 -17.01 7.89 -13.64
CA LEU A 143 -16.92 8.47 -12.31
C LEU A 143 -15.50 8.96 -12.02
N GLU A 144 -14.47 8.20 -12.39
CA GLU A 144 -13.07 8.61 -12.21
C GLU A 144 -12.76 9.94 -12.89
N ARG A 145 -13.25 10.17 -14.11
CA ARG A 145 -13.07 11.45 -14.83
C ARG A 145 -13.65 12.68 -14.11
N VAL A 146 -14.59 12.51 -13.19
CA VAL A 146 -15.11 13.63 -12.38
C VAL A 146 -14.06 14.14 -11.40
N PHE A 147 -13.10 13.29 -11.03
CA PHE A 147 -12.04 13.58 -10.06
C PHE A 147 -10.67 13.74 -10.73
N GLU A 148 -10.62 13.76 -12.07
CA GLU A 148 -9.43 14.13 -12.84
C GLU A 148 -9.45 15.67 -13.02
N GLU A 149 -8.78 16.40 -12.11
CA GLU A 149 -8.40 17.81 -12.28
C GLU A 149 -7.02 17.95 -12.92
#